data_AF-A0A6N9A1Q8-F1
#
_entry.id   AF-A0A6N9A1Q8-F1
#
_cell.length_a   1.000
_cell.length_b   1.000
_cell.length_c   1.000
_cell.angle_alpha   90.00
_cell.angle_beta   90.00
_cell.angle_gamma   90.00
#
_symmetry.space_group_name_H-M   'P 1'
#
loop_
_entity.id
_entity.type
_entity.pdbx_description
1 polymer ?
#
loop_
_entity_poly.entity_id
_entity_poly.type
_entity_poly.pdbx_seq_one_letter_code
_entity_poly.pdbx_strand_id
1 'polypeptide(L)'
;MPSARRRRAVEEAIIRLDFATAQARADQAEGEERTRLRDLVEAGRMEAVARAEQLAGRIQAMARADHYEGLLDLAEDPETEPLLNLIPPEINRGARLHLDGALLRQKRYQAAADRHMKNATEFLALFDPKAAFNEIKKVELRWISDAQRVELHALVKQTDQAVTEQIELEGRTAEVIREHLGENPDSVPVSSSRPGGGSKNPGRGMGCLGSALMAWAVLIVGLALPL
;
A
#
# COMPACT_ATOMS: atom_id res chain seq x y z
N MET A 1 50.99 -26.95 -81.24
CA MET A 1 51.22 -26.58 -79.82
C MET A 1 50.63 -25.19 -79.58
N PRO A 2 49.67 -25.00 -78.66
CA PRO A 2 49.14 -23.66 -78.37
C PRO A 2 50.23 -22.78 -77.76
N SER A 3 50.30 -21.53 -78.21
CA SER A 3 51.30 -20.54 -77.77
C SER A 3 51.17 -20.25 -76.27
N ALA A 4 52.28 -19.93 -75.61
CA ALA A 4 52.29 -19.61 -74.17
C ALA A 4 51.30 -18.49 -73.81
N ARG A 5 51.07 -17.54 -74.72
CA ARG A 5 50.10 -16.46 -74.57
C ARG A 5 48.66 -16.94 -74.55
N ARG A 6 48.31 -17.96 -75.34
CA ARG A 6 46.97 -18.60 -75.31
C ARG A 6 46.75 -19.39 -74.02
N ARG A 7 47.78 -20.07 -73.50
CA ARG A 7 47.66 -20.82 -72.23
C ARG A 7 47.41 -19.89 -71.06
N ARG A 8 48.17 -18.80 -70.94
CA ARG A 8 47.96 -17.78 -69.90
C ARG A 8 46.58 -17.13 -69.96
N ALA A 9 46.09 -16.82 -71.16
CA ALA A 9 44.74 -16.24 -71.31
C ALA A 9 43.63 -17.21 -70.89
N VAL A 10 43.78 -18.51 -71.17
CA VAL A 10 42.85 -19.55 -70.71
C VAL A 10 42.92 -19.71 -69.18
N GLU A 11 44.11 -19.70 -68.62
CA GLU A 11 44.34 -19.82 -67.17
C GLU A 11 43.77 -18.61 -66.39
N GLU A 12 43.97 -17.39 -66.89
CA GLU A 12 43.34 -16.18 -66.33
C GLU A 12 41.81 -16.21 -66.45
N ALA A 13 41.26 -16.75 -67.55
CA ALA A 13 39.81 -16.89 -67.71
C ALA A 13 39.22 -17.91 -66.73
N ILE A 14 39.93 -19.02 -66.48
CA ILE A 14 39.54 -20.02 -65.47
C ILE A 14 39.55 -19.39 -64.07
N ILE A 15 40.62 -18.67 -63.70
CA ILE A 15 40.72 -18.02 -62.38
C ILE A 15 39.58 -16.99 -62.17
N ARG A 16 39.24 -16.20 -63.20
CA ARG A 16 38.12 -15.24 -63.12
C ARG A 16 36.77 -15.95 -62.97
N LEU A 17 36.57 -17.06 -63.68
CA LEU A 17 35.36 -17.86 -63.57
C LEU A 17 35.22 -18.49 -62.19
N ASP A 18 36.29 -19.05 -61.64
CA ASP A 18 36.31 -19.65 -60.30
C ASP A 18 36.04 -18.59 -59.23
N PHE A 19 36.63 -17.39 -59.36
CA PHE A 19 36.35 -16.27 -58.46
C PHE A 19 34.88 -15.82 -58.54
N ALA A 20 34.34 -15.64 -59.75
CA ALA A 20 32.93 -15.28 -59.93
C ALA A 20 31.97 -16.35 -59.36
N THR A 21 32.33 -17.63 -59.51
CA THR A 21 31.55 -18.75 -58.98
C THR A 21 31.64 -18.80 -57.44
N ALA A 22 32.82 -18.55 -56.88
CA ALA A 22 33.02 -18.47 -55.43
C ALA A 22 32.25 -17.28 -54.84
N GLN A 23 32.24 -16.13 -55.52
CA GLN A 23 31.48 -14.96 -55.10
C GLN A 23 29.97 -15.21 -55.16
N ALA A 24 29.46 -15.81 -56.24
CA ALA A 24 28.04 -16.17 -56.35
C ALA A 24 27.60 -17.15 -55.24
N ARG A 25 28.46 -18.10 -54.84
CA ARG A 25 28.19 -19.00 -53.71
C ARG A 25 28.18 -18.27 -52.38
N ALA A 26 29.07 -17.30 -52.18
CA ALA A 26 29.09 -16.48 -50.97
C ALA A 26 27.84 -15.60 -50.87
N ASP A 27 27.45 -14.94 -51.96
CA ASP A 27 26.22 -14.13 -52.04
C ASP A 27 24.97 -14.97 -51.79
N GLN A 28 24.93 -16.21 -52.32
CA GLN A 28 23.84 -17.15 -52.08
C GLN A 28 23.78 -17.57 -50.60
N ALA A 29 24.91 -17.93 -49.98
CA ALA A 29 24.97 -18.29 -48.58
C ALA A 29 24.55 -17.12 -47.66
N GLU A 30 24.93 -15.90 -48.00
CA GLU A 30 24.48 -14.70 -47.29
C GLU A 30 22.97 -14.47 -47.46
N GLY A 31 22.43 -14.72 -48.66
CA GLY A 31 20.98 -14.65 -48.93
C GLY A 31 20.18 -15.69 -48.13
N GLU A 32 20.67 -16.92 -48.05
CA GLU A 32 20.08 -18.01 -47.26
C GLU A 32 20.11 -17.68 -45.76
N GLU A 33 21.24 -17.18 -45.25
CA GLU A 33 21.37 -16.81 -43.83
C GLU A 33 20.47 -15.62 -43.47
N ARG A 34 20.35 -14.60 -44.33
CA ARG A 34 19.40 -13.48 -44.13
C ARG A 34 17.96 -13.96 -44.06
N THR A 35 17.59 -14.94 -44.90
CA THR A 35 16.23 -15.52 -44.89
C THR A 35 15.98 -16.27 -43.59
N ARG A 36 16.93 -17.12 -43.18
CA ARG A 36 16.87 -17.85 -41.91
C ARG A 36 16.73 -16.93 -40.70
N LEU A 37 17.50 -15.84 -40.65
CA LEU A 37 17.42 -14.86 -39.57
C LEU A 37 16.07 -14.14 -39.53
N ARG A 38 15.47 -13.83 -40.69
CA ARG A 38 14.11 -13.28 -40.75
C ARG A 38 13.09 -14.26 -40.19
N ASP A 39 13.14 -15.52 -40.60
CA ASP A 39 12.21 -16.55 -40.12
C ASP A 39 12.30 -16.73 -38.60
N LEU A 40 13.52 -16.69 -38.03
CA LEU A 40 13.73 -16.75 -36.58
C LEU A 40 13.15 -15.53 -35.84
N VAL A 41 13.34 -14.32 -36.39
CA VAL A 41 12.77 -13.10 -35.81
C VAL A 41 11.25 -13.11 -35.90
N GLU A 42 10.69 -13.55 -37.03
CA GLU A 42 9.24 -13.69 -37.21
C GLU A 42 8.66 -14.72 -36.23
N ALA A 43 9.29 -15.88 -36.08
CA ALA A 43 8.89 -16.89 -35.11
C ALA A 43 8.92 -16.34 -33.67
N GLY A 44 10.01 -15.67 -33.29
CA GLY A 44 10.14 -15.05 -31.97
C GLY A 44 9.10 -13.95 -31.73
N ARG A 45 8.75 -13.17 -32.76
CA ARG A 45 7.70 -12.16 -32.69
C ARG A 45 6.32 -12.81 -32.49
N MET A 46 6.00 -13.88 -33.22
CA MET A 46 4.73 -14.57 -33.04
C MET A 46 4.59 -15.17 -31.65
N GLU A 47 5.65 -15.76 -31.09
CA GLU A 47 5.64 -16.26 -29.72
C GLU A 47 5.41 -15.13 -28.71
N ALA A 48 6.08 -13.99 -28.87
CA ALA A 48 5.91 -12.84 -27.99
C ALA A 48 4.48 -12.28 -28.03
N VAL A 49 3.86 -12.23 -29.20
CA VAL A 49 2.44 -11.83 -29.35
C VAL A 49 1.52 -12.83 -28.65
N ALA A 50 1.73 -14.14 -28.82
CA ALA A 50 0.92 -15.16 -28.15
C ALA A 50 1.01 -15.04 -26.62
N ARG A 51 2.21 -14.79 -26.08
CA ARG A 51 2.40 -14.54 -24.64
C ARG A 51 1.67 -13.27 -24.18
N ALA A 52 1.71 -12.21 -24.98
CA ALA A 52 1.01 -10.97 -24.68
C ALA A 52 -0.52 -11.13 -24.68
N GLU A 53 -1.08 -11.91 -25.60
CA GLU A 53 -2.52 -12.25 -25.61
C GLU A 53 -2.92 -13.07 -24.38
N GLN A 54 -2.10 -14.07 -24.00
CA GLN A 54 -2.31 -14.83 -22.78
C GLN A 54 -2.26 -13.96 -21.53
N LEU A 55 -1.30 -13.03 -21.47
CA LEU A 55 -1.17 -12.06 -20.38
C LEU A 55 -2.42 -11.16 -20.27
N ALA A 56 -2.89 -10.60 -21.39
CA ALA A 56 -4.10 -9.80 -21.42
C ALA A 56 -5.34 -10.60 -20.98
N GLY A 57 -5.46 -11.86 -21.42
CA GLY A 57 -6.51 -12.77 -20.99
C GLY A 57 -6.45 -13.06 -19.48
N ARG A 58 -5.24 -13.28 -18.93
CA ARG A 58 -5.01 -13.48 -17.50
C ARG A 58 -5.41 -12.24 -16.69
N ILE A 59 -5.03 -11.04 -17.14
CA ILE A 59 -5.40 -9.77 -16.50
C ILE A 59 -6.93 -9.64 -16.43
N GLN A 60 -7.63 -9.87 -17.55
CA GLN A 60 -9.09 -9.81 -17.57
C GLN A 60 -9.74 -10.86 -16.66
N ALA A 61 -9.21 -12.08 -16.62
CA ALA A 61 -9.71 -13.13 -15.75
C ALA A 61 -9.55 -12.77 -14.26
N MET A 62 -8.37 -12.26 -13.87
CA MET A 62 -8.12 -11.81 -12.49
C MET A 62 -8.99 -10.61 -12.11
N ALA A 63 -9.19 -9.67 -13.03
CA ALA A 63 -10.07 -8.53 -12.81
C ALA A 63 -11.53 -8.95 -12.56
N ARG A 64 -12.04 -9.92 -13.32
CA ARG A 64 -13.39 -10.46 -13.10
C ARG A 64 -13.53 -11.24 -11.79
N ALA A 65 -12.45 -11.86 -11.34
CA ALA A 65 -12.40 -12.58 -10.07
C ALA A 65 -12.14 -11.66 -8.86
N ASP A 66 -11.99 -10.34 -9.06
CA ASP A 66 -11.57 -9.40 -8.02
C ASP A 66 -10.21 -9.78 -7.36
N HIS A 67 -9.34 -10.47 -8.11
CA HIS A 67 -7.99 -10.86 -7.67
C HIS A 67 -7.00 -9.71 -7.88
N TYR A 68 -7.16 -8.64 -7.11
CA TYR A 68 -6.36 -7.43 -7.26
C TYR A 68 -4.90 -7.57 -6.85
N GLU A 69 -4.57 -8.47 -5.91
CA GLU A 69 -3.17 -8.73 -5.52
C GLU A 69 -2.37 -9.23 -6.73
N GLY A 70 -2.89 -10.23 -7.45
CA GLY A 70 -2.26 -10.71 -8.68
C GLY A 70 -2.21 -9.68 -9.81
N LEU A 71 -3.12 -8.69 -9.81
CA LEU A 71 -3.04 -7.57 -10.76
C LEU A 71 -1.93 -6.58 -10.38
N LEU A 72 -1.68 -6.36 -9.09
CA LEU A 72 -0.56 -5.53 -8.63
C LEU A 72 0.78 -6.21 -8.96
N ASP A 73 0.90 -7.51 -8.72
CA ASP A 73 2.11 -8.27 -9.08
C ASP A 73 2.44 -8.14 -10.58
N LEU A 74 1.42 -8.23 -11.45
CA LEU A 74 1.61 -8.01 -12.88
C LEU A 74 1.91 -6.57 -13.24
N ALA A 75 1.39 -5.58 -12.51
CA ALA A 75 1.68 -4.18 -12.76
C ALA A 75 3.13 -3.80 -12.38
N GLU A 76 3.72 -4.50 -11.41
CA GLU A 76 5.11 -4.33 -10.99
C GLU A 76 6.10 -5.13 -11.85
N ASP A 77 5.63 -6.16 -12.56
CA ASP A 77 6.45 -6.97 -13.45
C ASP A 77 7.00 -6.15 -14.64
N PRO A 78 8.34 -6.04 -14.80
CA PRO A 78 8.96 -5.28 -15.88
C PRO A 78 8.63 -5.83 -17.28
N GLU A 79 8.21 -7.09 -17.40
CA GLU A 79 7.87 -7.70 -18.69
C GLU A 79 6.45 -7.39 -19.14
N THR A 80 5.56 -6.98 -18.23
CA THR A 80 4.14 -6.74 -18.55
C THR A 80 3.95 -5.63 -19.58
N GLU A 81 4.52 -4.45 -19.36
CA GLU A 81 4.31 -3.29 -20.25
C GLU A 81 4.86 -3.54 -21.68
N PRO A 82 6.09 -4.07 -21.86
CA PRO A 82 6.59 -4.45 -23.18
C PRO A 82 5.68 -5.45 -23.90
N LEU A 83 5.18 -6.47 -23.19
CA LEU A 83 4.30 -7.47 -23.79
C LEU A 83 2.95 -6.88 -24.19
N LEU A 84 2.32 -6.08 -23.33
CA LEU A 84 1.04 -5.43 -23.66
C LEU A 84 1.15 -4.48 -24.87
N ASN A 85 2.33 -3.92 -25.15
CA ASN A 85 2.55 -3.08 -26.33
C ASN A 85 2.62 -3.87 -27.66
N LEU A 86 2.66 -5.20 -27.62
CA LEU A 86 2.69 -6.06 -28.82
C LEU A 86 1.29 -6.39 -29.36
N ILE A 87 0.25 -6.23 -28.54
CA ILE A 87 -1.15 -6.57 -28.89
C ILE A 87 -1.92 -5.34 -29.38
N PRO A 88 -3.10 -5.53 -30.03
CA PRO A 88 -3.93 -4.42 -30.49
C PRO A 88 -4.24 -3.39 -29.38
N PRO A 89 -4.27 -2.09 -29.72
CA PRO A 89 -4.37 -1.01 -28.74
C PRO A 89 -5.66 -1.07 -27.90
N GLU A 90 -6.74 -1.65 -28.44
CA GLU A 90 -8.00 -1.84 -27.73
C GLU A 90 -7.84 -2.85 -26.57
N ILE A 91 -7.17 -3.97 -26.82
CA ILE A 91 -6.94 -5.01 -25.82
C ILE A 91 -5.95 -4.51 -24.76
N ASN A 92 -4.86 -3.87 -25.21
CA ASN A 92 -3.89 -3.22 -24.34
C ASN A 92 -4.58 -2.23 -23.39
N ARG A 93 -5.39 -1.30 -23.93
CA ARG A 93 -6.11 -0.30 -23.12
C ARG A 93 -7.03 -0.97 -22.08
N GLY A 94 -7.73 -2.03 -22.46
CA GLY A 94 -8.56 -2.79 -21.53
C GLY A 94 -7.76 -3.43 -20.39
N ALA A 95 -6.64 -4.08 -20.70
CA ALA A 95 -5.74 -4.66 -19.71
C ALA A 95 -5.18 -3.59 -18.76
N ARG A 96 -4.69 -2.47 -19.31
CA ARG A 96 -4.16 -1.34 -18.53
C ARG A 96 -5.19 -0.74 -17.59
N LEU A 97 -6.43 -0.59 -18.02
CA LEU A 97 -7.50 -0.06 -17.16
C LEU A 97 -7.67 -0.91 -15.89
N HIS A 98 -7.50 -2.23 -15.98
CA HIS A 98 -7.57 -3.11 -14.82
C HIS A 98 -6.35 -2.98 -13.91
N LEU A 99 -5.14 -2.91 -14.48
CA LEU A 99 -3.90 -2.70 -13.73
C LEU A 99 -3.89 -1.34 -13.01
N ASP A 100 -4.22 -0.26 -13.75
CA ASP A 100 -4.33 1.09 -13.22
C ASP A 100 -5.42 1.18 -12.13
N GLY A 101 -6.53 0.46 -12.33
CA GLY A 101 -7.58 0.34 -11.34
C GLY A 101 -7.10 -0.31 -10.04
N ALA A 102 -6.28 -1.37 -10.12
CA ALA A 102 -5.68 -2.03 -8.97
C ALA A 102 -4.72 -1.10 -8.23
N LEU A 103 -3.83 -0.42 -8.95
CA LEU A 103 -2.88 0.56 -8.40
C LEU A 103 -3.61 1.72 -7.70
N LEU A 104 -4.65 2.28 -8.33
CA LEU A 104 -5.45 3.34 -7.74
C LEU A 104 -6.14 2.88 -6.45
N ARG A 105 -6.63 1.65 -6.44
CA ARG A 105 -7.27 1.04 -5.26
C ARG A 105 -6.26 0.88 -4.13
N GLN A 106 -5.08 0.32 -4.40
CA GLN A 106 -3.99 0.20 -3.42
C GLN A 106 -3.64 1.57 -2.82
N LYS A 107 -3.43 2.59 -3.65
CA LYS A 107 -3.14 3.96 -3.20
C LYS A 107 -4.21 4.53 -2.28
N ARG A 108 -5.49 4.29 -2.58
CA ARG A 108 -6.61 4.75 -1.74
C ARG A 108 -6.64 4.08 -0.38
N TYR A 109 -6.37 2.77 -0.33
CA TYR A 109 -6.31 2.05 0.94
C TYR A 109 -5.08 2.41 1.76
N GLN A 110 -3.92 2.61 1.14
CA GLN A 110 -2.73 3.13 1.82
C GLN A 110 -3.00 4.50 2.44
N ALA A 111 -3.58 5.44 1.67
CA ALA A 111 -3.93 6.76 2.20
C ALA A 111 -5.03 6.70 3.29
N ALA A 112 -5.93 5.72 3.24
CA ALA A 112 -6.89 5.49 4.32
C ALA A 112 -6.20 4.96 5.57
N ALA A 113 -5.30 3.99 5.43
CA ALA A 113 -4.50 3.44 6.52
C ALA A 113 -3.68 4.54 7.21
N ASP A 114 -2.99 5.40 6.46
CA ASP A 114 -2.22 6.51 7.01
C ASP A 114 -3.08 7.44 7.87
N ARG A 115 -4.29 7.77 7.41
CA ARG A 115 -5.23 8.59 8.18
C ARG A 115 -5.66 7.90 9.48
N HIS A 116 -5.98 6.61 9.43
CA HIS A 116 -6.36 5.85 10.61
C HIS A 116 -5.21 5.70 11.61
N MET A 117 -3.99 5.43 11.14
CA MET A 117 -2.80 5.35 11.99
C MET A 117 -2.46 6.70 12.64
N LYS A 118 -2.60 7.79 11.88
CA LYS A 118 -2.45 9.15 12.42
C LYS A 118 -3.48 9.45 13.50
N ASN A 119 -4.76 9.19 13.24
CA ASN A 119 -5.82 9.40 14.24
C ASN A 119 -5.60 8.53 15.49
N ALA A 120 -5.16 7.27 15.32
CA ALA A 120 -4.83 6.41 16.45
C ALA A 120 -3.73 7.01 17.32
N THR A 121 -2.68 7.54 16.70
CA THR A 121 -1.60 8.25 17.39
C THR A 121 -2.13 9.47 18.16
N GLU A 122 -3.00 10.26 17.54
CA GLU A 122 -3.64 11.42 18.18
C GLU A 122 -4.50 11.02 19.39
N PHE A 123 -5.26 9.93 19.30
CA PHE A 123 -6.05 9.41 20.42
C PHE A 123 -5.18 8.88 21.57
N LEU A 124 -4.06 8.22 21.26
CA LEU A 124 -3.10 7.82 22.30
C LEU A 124 -2.50 9.03 23.01
N ALA A 125 -2.20 10.11 22.27
CA ALA A 125 -1.71 11.36 22.87
C ALA A 125 -2.75 12.03 23.78
N LEU A 126 -4.04 11.79 23.56
CA LEU A 126 -5.16 12.26 24.39
C LEU A 126 -5.54 11.28 25.51
N PHE A 127 -4.74 10.23 25.75
CA PHE A 127 -5.01 9.17 26.73
C PHE A 127 -6.36 8.44 26.50
N ASP A 128 -6.79 8.29 25.24
CA ASP A 128 -7.97 7.49 24.85
C ASP A 128 -7.55 6.23 24.08
N PRO A 129 -7.09 5.16 24.77
CA PRO A 129 -6.65 3.93 24.11
C PRO A 129 -7.80 3.20 23.42
N LYS A 130 -9.06 3.41 23.85
CA LYS A 130 -10.24 2.79 23.24
C LYS A 130 -10.50 3.37 21.86
N ALA A 131 -10.45 4.68 21.71
CA ALA A 131 -10.58 5.34 20.41
C ALA A 131 -9.41 5.00 19.48
N ALA A 132 -8.18 4.96 20.01
CA ALA A 132 -7.01 4.53 19.26
C ALA A 132 -7.17 3.12 18.67
N PHE A 133 -7.59 2.15 19.50
CA PHE A 133 -7.84 0.78 19.06
C PHE A 133 -8.92 0.68 17.97
N ASN A 134 -9.97 1.51 18.06
CA ASN A 134 -11.01 1.56 17.05
C ASN A 134 -10.51 2.10 15.70
N GLU A 135 -9.57 3.04 15.69
CA GLU A 135 -8.93 3.50 14.46
C GLU A 135 -7.98 2.44 13.88
N ILE A 136 -7.16 1.78 14.71
CA ILE A 136 -6.28 0.69 14.30
C ILE A 136 -7.07 -0.43 13.60
N LYS A 137 -8.23 -0.80 14.13
CA LYS A 137 -9.12 -1.83 13.54
C LYS A 137 -9.65 -1.50 12.14
N LYS A 138 -9.65 -0.23 11.74
CA LYS A 138 -10.12 0.20 10.41
C LYS A 138 -9.04 0.02 9.34
N VAL A 139 -7.80 -0.27 9.73
CA VAL A 139 -6.69 -0.47 8.79
C VAL A 139 -6.81 -1.83 8.11
N GLU A 140 -6.99 -1.82 6.78
CA GLU A 140 -7.02 -3.05 5.97
C GLU A 140 -5.59 -3.58 5.72
N LEU A 141 -5.20 -4.60 6.47
CA LEU A 141 -3.85 -5.19 6.42
C LEU A 141 -3.41 -5.68 5.04
N ARG A 142 -4.33 -6.03 4.14
CA ARG A 142 -3.97 -6.55 2.81
C ARG A 142 -3.38 -5.49 1.87
N TRP A 143 -3.64 -4.20 2.13
CA TRP A 143 -3.28 -3.12 1.20
C TRP A 143 -2.18 -2.18 1.70
N ILE A 144 -1.71 -2.38 2.92
CA ILE A 144 -0.65 -1.56 3.50
C ILE A 144 0.72 -2.08 3.09
N SER A 145 1.66 -1.15 2.90
CA SER A 145 3.07 -1.47 2.66
C SER A 145 3.72 -2.11 3.89
N ASP A 146 4.85 -2.76 3.71
CA ASP A 146 5.60 -3.37 4.82
C ASP A 146 6.03 -2.34 5.86
N ALA A 147 6.40 -1.12 5.42
CA ALA A 147 6.70 -0.01 6.33
C ALA A 147 5.50 0.35 7.21
N GLN A 148 4.31 0.45 6.61
CA GLN A 148 3.07 0.73 7.34
C GLN A 148 2.66 -0.45 8.26
N ARG A 149 2.96 -1.70 7.90
CA ARG A 149 2.75 -2.85 8.79
C ARG A 149 3.59 -2.72 10.06
N VAL A 150 4.86 -2.35 9.92
CA VAL A 150 5.77 -2.13 11.06
C VAL A 150 5.23 -1.02 11.97
N GLU A 151 4.79 0.10 11.38
CA GLU A 151 4.18 1.20 12.13
C GLU A 151 2.90 0.79 12.86
N LEU A 152 2.01 0.07 12.18
CA LEU A 152 0.77 -0.44 12.77
C LEU A 152 1.05 -1.38 13.95
N HIS A 153 2.04 -2.27 13.84
CA HIS A 153 2.46 -3.13 14.94
C HIS A 153 2.98 -2.33 16.14
N ALA A 154 3.73 -1.26 15.89
CA ALA A 154 4.18 -0.36 16.95
C ALA A 154 3.00 0.33 17.65
N LEU A 155 2.03 0.83 16.89
CA LEU A 155 0.81 1.47 17.44
C LEU A 155 -0.04 0.50 18.26
N VAL A 156 -0.19 -0.75 17.81
CA VAL A 156 -0.87 -1.79 18.60
C VAL A 156 -0.18 -1.98 19.94
N LYS A 157 1.15 -2.14 19.93
CA LYS A 157 1.94 -2.32 21.16
C LYS A 157 1.82 -1.12 22.11
N GLN A 158 1.87 0.09 21.59
CA GLN A 158 1.68 1.32 22.38
C GLN A 158 0.28 1.40 23.00
N THR A 159 -0.74 1.00 22.24
CA THR A 159 -2.13 0.96 22.74
C THR A 159 -2.25 -0.04 23.88
N ASP A 160 -1.68 -1.24 23.75
CA ASP A 160 -1.70 -2.25 24.82
C ASP A 160 -0.99 -1.76 26.10
N GLN A 161 0.13 -1.04 25.94
CA GLN A 161 0.84 -0.41 27.05
C GLN A 161 -0.01 0.66 27.73
N ALA A 162 -0.62 1.57 26.96
CA ALA A 162 -1.48 2.62 27.48
C ALA A 162 -2.71 2.07 28.23
N VAL A 163 -3.31 0.98 27.75
CA VAL A 163 -4.40 0.29 28.47
C VAL A 163 -3.92 -0.24 29.82
N THR A 164 -2.74 -0.85 29.86
CA THR A 164 -2.17 -1.39 31.10
C THR A 164 -1.90 -0.28 32.10
N GLU A 165 -1.27 0.81 31.66
CA GLU A 165 -1.00 1.99 32.48
C GLU A 165 -2.29 2.63 33.00
N GLN A 166 -3.34 2.72 32.17
CA GLN A 166 -4.63 3.24 32.60
C GLN A 166 -5.24 2.39 33.72
N ILE A 167 -5.21 1.06 33.59
CA ILE A 167 -5.72 0.14 34.62
C ILE A 167 -4.93 0.30 35.93
N GLU A 168 -3.61 0.43 35.86
CA GLU A 168 -2.77 0.66 37.04
C GLU A 168 -3.09 2.00 37.73
N LEU A 169 -3.28 3.07 36.96
CA LEU A 169 -3.63 4.39 37.47
C LEU A 169 -5.02 4.40 38.12
N GLU A 170 -6.00 3.74 37.50
CA GLU A 170 -7.34 3.56 38.07
C GLU A 170 -7.27 2.76 39.39
N GLY A 171 -6.45 1.70 39.43
CA GLY A 171 -6.18 0.91 40.64
C GLY A 171 -5.59 1.74 41.78
N ARG A 172 -4.52 2.51 41.51
CA ARG A 172 -3.90 3.41 42.49
C ARG A 172 -4.85 4.51 42.95
N THR A 173 -5.63 5.08 42.05
CA THR A 173 -6.60 6.13 42.39
C THR A 173 -7.69 5.58 43.33
N ALA A 174 -8.18 4.36 43.08
CA ALA A 174 -9.15 3.70 43.96
C ALA A 174 -8.57 3.39 45.35
N GLU A 175 -7.28 3.03 45.42
CA GLU A 175 -6.56 2.83 46.68
C GLU A 175 -6.41 4.13 47.47
N VAL A 176 -5.93 5.20 46.85
CA VAL A 176 -5.78 6.53 47.49
C VAL A 176 -7.12 7.06 47.99
N ILE A 177 -8.20 6.93 47.21
CA ILE A 177 -9.56 7.32 47.63
C ILE A 177 -9.99 6.50 48.84
N ARG A 178 -9.70 5.19 48.87
CA ARG A 178 -10.04 4.33 50.00
C ARG A 178 -9.27 4.70 51.26
N GLU A 179 -7.99 5.01 51.15
CA GLU A 179 -7.17 5.49 52.28
C GLU A 179 -7.70 6.81 52.83
N HIS A 180 -7.94 7.81 51.96
CA HIS A 180 -8.47 9.11 52.39
C HIS A 180 -9.88 9.05 53.01
N LEU A 181 -10.73 8.11 52.56
CA LEU A 181 -12.06 7.89 53.14
C LEU A 181 -12.02 6.98 54.39
N GLY A 182 -11.04 6.07 54.48
CA GLY A 182 -10.83 5.18 55.61
C GLY A 182 -10.14 5.86 56.81
N GLU A 183 -9.34 6.90 56.57
CA GLU A 183 -8.68 7.71 57.61
C GLU A 183 -9.59 8.81 58.21
N ASN A 184 -10.83 8.95 57.73
CA ASN A 184 -11.81 9.93 58.22
C ASN A 184 -13.08 9.32 58.85
N PRO A 185 -13.00 8.40 59.83
CA PRO A 185 -14.20 7.91 60.52
C PRO A 185 -14.78 8.90 61.55
N ASP A 186 -14.05 9.95 61.98
CA ASP A 186 -14.38 10.72 63.20
C ASP A 186 -14.78 12.20 63.02
N SER A 187 -15.05 12.69 61.80
CA SER A 187 -15.47 14.09 61.59
C SER A 187 -16.91 14.28 61.13
N VAL A 188 -17.81 13.34 61.43
CA VAL A 188 -19.25 13.63 61.41
C VAL A 188 -19.69 14.05 62.82
N PRO A 189 -19.87 15.36 63.11
CA PRO A 189 -20.56 15.74 64.33
C PRO A 189 -22.01 15.24 64.22
N VAL A 190 -22.33 14.24 65.05
CA VAL A 190 -23.70 13.81 65.33
C VAL A 190 -24.43 14.97 65.99
N SER A 191 -25.01 15.84 65.17
CA SER A 191 -26.01 16.82 65.60
C SER A 191 -27.33 16.09 65.80
N SER A 192 -27.49 15.54 67.00
CA SER A 192 -28.78 15.14 67.56
C SER A 192 -29.65 16.37 67.85
N SER A 193 -30.98 16.17 67.81
CA SER A 193 -32.09 17.13 68.13
C SER A 193 -32.56 17.97 66.93
N ARG A 194 -33.84 18.03 66.55
CA ARG A 194 -35.13 17.71 67.21
C ARG A 194 -36.25 17.60 66.13
N PRO A 195 -37.40 16.99 66.47
CA PRO A 195 -38.52 16.78 65.55
C PRO A 195 -39.43 18.00 65.50
N GLY A 196 -40.02 18.29 64.34
CA GLY A 196 -40.99 19.37 64.24
C GLY A 196 -41.56 19.57 62.85
N GLY A 197 -42.71 18.92 62.61
CA GLY A 197 -43.84 19.61 62.00
C GLY A 197 -43.96 19.59 60.47
N GLY A 198 -45.12 19.13 60.02
CA GLY A 198 -45.87 19.92 59.04
C GLY A 198 -45.71 19.52 57.58
N SER A 199 -46.32 18.38 57.24
CA SER A 199 -46.92 18.18 55.92
C SER A 199 -47.82 19.36 55.54
N LYS A 200 -47.56 20.00 54.39
CA LYS A 200 -48.54 20.53 53.40
C LYS A 200 -47.85 21.29 52.26
N ASN A 201 -47.84 20.69 51.07
CA ASN A 201 -48.49 21.16 49.83
C ASN A 201 -47.71 20.83 48.54
N PRO A 202 -48.41 20.40 47.47
CA PRO A 202 -47.84 20.19 46.14
C PRO A 202 -47.95 21.49 45.31
N GLY A 203 -46.93 21.80 44.50
CA GLY A 203 -46.95 22.99 43.66
C GLY A 203 -45.83 23.01 42.63
N ARG A 204 -46.22 22.70 41.39
CA ARG A 204 -45.59 23.00 40.09
C ARG A 204 -44.52 24.12 40.10
N GLY A 205 -43.44 23.88 39.36
CA GLY A 205 -42.52 24.94 38.91
C GLY A 205 -41.52 24.44 37.87
N MET A 206 -41.88 24.54 36.60
CA MET A 206 -40.99 24.44 35.44
C MET A 206 -39.94 25.57 35.52
N GLY A 207 -38.66 25.26 35.27
CA GLY A 207 -37.60 26.25 35.23
C GLY A 207 -36.37 25.73 34.49
N CYS A 208 -36.23 26.12 33.23
CA CYS A 208 -35.01 26.05 32.44
C CYS A 208 -33.93 27.02 32.98
N LEU A 209 -32.73 26.89 32.40
CA LEU A 209 -31.50 27.72 32.56
C LEU A 209 -30.63 27.27 33.74
N GLY A 210 -29.31 27.15 33.65
CA GLY A 210 -28.38 27.53 32.59
C GLY A 210 -26.96 27.11 32.98
N SER A 211 -26.13 27.09 31.95
CA SER A 211 -24.67 27.11 31.87
C SER A 211 -23.89 27.59 33.12
N ALA A 212 -22.84 26.85 33.49
CA ALA A 212 -21.58 27.36 34.07
C ALA A 212 -20.51 26.24 34.00
N LEU A 213 -19.49 26.33 33.14
CA LEU A 213 -18.19 27.03 33.31
C LEU A 213 -17.22 26.34 34.27
N MET A 214 -16.03 25.99 33.73
CA MET A 214 -14.67 25.96 34.30
C MET A 214 -13.85 25.04 33.38
N ALA A 215 -13.28 25.46 32.24
CA ALA A 215 -12.14 26.35 32.09
C ALA A 215 -11.14 26.26 33.26
N TRP A 216 -10.09 25.46 33.11
CA TRP A 216 -8.82 25.65 33.82
C TRP A 216 -7.68 25.81 32.83
N ALA A 217 -6.82 26.76 33.15
CA ALA A 217 -6.00 27.53 32.24
C ALA A 217 -4.62 26.91 31.98
N VAL A 218 -4.11 27.27 30.80
CA VAL A 218 -2.72 27.18 30.36
C VAL A 218 -1.90 28.31 30.99
N LEU A 219 -0.67 28.03 31.46
CA LEU A 219 0.52 28.91 31.41
C LEU A 219 1.76 28.11 31.91
N ILE A 220 2.61 27.59 31.00
CA ILE A 220 3.86 28.18 30.47
C ILE A 220 4.99 28.29 31.50
N VAL A 221 6.08 27.52 31.27
CA VAL A 221 7.52 27.89 31.19
C VAL A 221 8.19 26.67 30.52
N GLY A 222 9.06 26.67 29.51
CA GLY A 222 9.84 27.68 28.81
C GLY A 222 11.13 26.99 28.30
N LEU A 223 11.42 27.12 27.00
CA LEU A 223 12.75 27.13 26.35
C LEU A 223 13.80 26.06 26.69
N ALA A 224 14.18 25.25 25.67
CA ALA A 224 15.56 25.18 25.16
C ALA A 224 15.69 24.20 23.97
N LEU A 225 15.83 24.74 22.77
CA LEU A 225 16.62 24.10 21.70
C LEU A 225 18.12 24.30 22.02
N PRO A 226 18.99 23.43 21.48
CA PRO A 226 20.10 23.99 20.74
C PRO A 226 20.26 23.37 19.34
N LEU A 227 20.89 24.20 18.52
CA LEU A 227 21.46 23.98 17.19
C LEU A 227 22.11 22.60 16.97
#